data_AF-A0A6P6JTG3-F1
#
_entry.id   AF-A0A6P6JTG3-F1
#
_cell.length_a   1.000
_cell.length_b   1.000
_cell.length_c   1.000
_cell.angle_alpha   90.00
_cell.angle_beta   90.00
_cell.angle_gamma   90.00
#
_symmetry.space_group_name_H-M   'P 1'
#
loop_
_entity.id
_entity.type
_entity.pdbx_description
1 polymer ?
#
loop_
_entity_poly.entity_id
_entity_poly.type
_entity_poly.pdbx_seq_one_letter_code
_entity_poly.pdbx_strand_id
1 'polypeptide(L)'
;MALDYQFSTNLVLRSVKDQVQRVGTCAQSLPEPQPMSDEREQLLEQMASLIRDIGDSLDRQPRFKDMVDGFARVVNRQSFQQLADKVFVDGITWGKIFTLICVVGKSIAKIIADLVSGVVSWTLDYFRDSLLNWICNRGGWINSISSLAHYSFERDFGSSSSLISLSSGVLFISGVLLGGFIVWRLNRCA
;
A
#
# COMPACT_ATOMS: atom_id res chain seq x y z
N MET A 1 12.89 -16.26 7.78
CA MET A 1 13.83 -15.58 6.85
C MET A 1 13.73 -16.10 5.42
N ALA A 2 14.27 -17.27 5.04
CA ALA A 2 14.17 -17.76 3.65
C ALA A 2 12.70 -17.89 3.17
N LEU A 3 11.85 -18.40 4.06
CA LEU A 3 10.41 -18.54 3.86
C LEU A 3 9.67 -17.20 3.67
N ASP A 4 10.07 -16.16 4.41
CA ASP A 4 9.46 -14.82 4.29
C ASP A 4 9.94 -14.10 3.04
N TYR A 5 11.19 -14.32 2.64
CA TYR A 5 11.75 -13.81 1.41
C TYR A 5 11.12 -14.44 0.17
N GLN A 6 10.89 -15.76 0.19
CA GLN A 6 10.13 -16.45 -0.86
C GLN A 6 8.72 -15.88 -0.98
N PHE A 7 8.06 -15.63 0.15
CA PHE A 7 6.73 -15.01 0.16
C PHE A 7 6.77 -13.58 -0.43
N SER A 8 7.71 -12.73 -0.01
CA SER A 8 7.92 -11.39 -0.59
C SER A 8 8.12 -11.45 -2.10
N THR A 9 8.93 -12.41 -2.56
CA THR A 9 9.23 -12.60 -3.98
C THR A 9 7.96 -12.94 -4.76
N ASN A 10 7.20 -13.94 -4.30
CA ASN A 10 5.96 -14.34 -4.94
C ASN A 10 4.91 -13.23 -4.93
N LEU A 11 4.84 -12.43 -3.86
CA LEU A 11 3.88 -11.33 -3.75
C LEU A 11 4.18 -10.21 -4.75
N VAL A 12 5.44 -9.81 -4.86
CA VAL A 12 5.90 -8.81 -5.85
C VAL A 12 5.66 -9.32 -7.27
N LEU A 13 6.06 -10.57 -7.57
CA LEU A 13 5.88 -11.17 -8.89
C LEU A 13 4.41 -11.25 -9.28
N ARG A 14 3.52 -11.67 -8.38
CA ARG A 14 2.08 -11.76 -8.66
C ARG A 14 1.46 -10.38 -8.88
N SER A 15 1.84 -9.39 -8.07
CA SER A 15 1.39 -8.01 -8.24
C SER A 15 1.83 -7.42 -9.59
N VAL A 16 3.09 -7.63 -9.99
CA VAL A 16 3.60 -7.17 -11.28
C VAL A 16 2.96 -7.93 -12.45
N LYS A 17 2.81 -9.25 -12.35
CA LYS A 17 2.19 -10.08 -13.39
C LYS A 17 0.73 -9.67 -13.65
N ASP A 18 -0.04 -9.38 -12.60
CA ASP A 18 -1.40 -8.83 -12.74
C ASP A 18 -1.40 -7.52 -13.56
N GLN A 19 -0.47 -6.60 -13.28
CA GLN A 19 -0.39 -5.32 -14.00
C GLN A 19 0.06 -5.50 -15.46
N VAL A 20 1.03 -6.37 -15.72
CA VAL A 20 1.47 -6.71 -17.09
C VAL A 20 0.31 -7.30 -17.90
N GLN A 21 -0.45 -8.23 -17.32
CA GLN A 21 -1.60 -8.86 -17.96
C GLN A 21 -2.72 -7.86 -18.25
N ARG A 22 -3.01 -6.95 -17.32
CA ARG A 22 -4.02 -5.91 -17.48
C ARG A 22 -3.72 -4.91 -18.60
N VAL A 23 -2.44 -4.60 -18.80
CA VAL A 23 -1.99 -3.57 -19.76
C VAL A 23 -1.68 -4.18 -21.13
N GLY A 24 -1.60 -5.51 -21.23
CA GLY A 24 -1.25 -6.20 -22.47
C GLY A 24 0.22 -6.00 -22.87
N THR A 25 1.08 -5.65 -21.91
CA THR A 25 2.51 -5.46 -22.16
C THR A 25 3.17 -6.83 -22.36
N CYS A 26 3.81 -7.08 -23.49
CA CYS A 26 4.70 -8.23 -23.65
C CYS A 26 5.98 -8.00 -22.84
N ALA A 27 5.92 -8.20 -21.52
CA ALA A 27 7.12 -8.22 -20.69
C ALA A 27 7.97 -9.44 -21.07
N GLN A 28 9.30 -9.27 -21.12
CA GLN A 28 10.24 -10.40 -21.14
C GLN A 28 9.92 -11.34 -19.96
N SER A 29 10.26 -12.63 -20.11
CA SER A 29 9.92 -13.69 -19.15
C SER A 29 10.26 -13.29 -17.71
N LEU A 30 9.23 -12.88 -16.95
CA LEU A 30 9.34 -12.68 -15.52
C LEU A 30 9.56 -14.04 -14.84
N PRO A 31 10.32 -14.10 -13.75
CA PRO A 31 10.41 -15.31 -12.95
C PRO A 31 9.01 -15.78 -12.55
N GLU A 32 8.73 -17.08 -12.71
CA GLU A 32 7.48 -17.64 -12.23
C GLU A 32 7.51 -17.74 -10.69
N PRO A 33 6.39 -17.43 -10.01
CA PRO A 33 6.28 -17.64 -8.57
C PRO A 33 6.57 -19.10 -8.21
N GLN A 34 7.32 -19.32 -7.12
CA GLN A 34 7.63 -20.67 -6.65
C GLN A 34 6.46 -21.23 -5.82
N PRO A 35 6.09 -22.51 -5.96
CA PRO A 35 5.02 -23.10 -5.16
C PRO A 35 5.34 -23.05 -3.66
N MET A 36 4.33 -22.76 -2.86
CA MET A 36 4.38 -22.75 -1.39
C MET A 36 3.33 -23.72 -0.82
N SER A 37 3.28 -23.87 0.51
CA SER A 37 2.20 -24.61 1.16
C SER A 37 0.84 -23.96 0.89
N ASP A 38 -0.23 -24.75 0.89
CA ASP A 38 -1.60 -24.31 0.58
C ASP A 38 -2.03 -23.10 1.43
N GLU A 39 -1.72 -23.13 2.73
CA GLU A 39 -2.00 -22.02 3.67
C GLU A 39 -1.33 -20.71 3.25
N ARG A 40 -0.09 -20.79 2.76
CA ARG A 40 0.68 -19.62 2.31
C ARG A 40 0.23 -19.14 0.96
N GLU A 41 -0.16 -20.04 0.07
CA GLU A 41 -0.75 -19.66 -1.22
C GLU A 41 -2.09 -18.94 -0.99
N GLN A 42 -2.92 -19.42 -0.08
CA GLN A 42 -4.16 -18.74 0.32
C GLN A 42 -3.88 -17.36 0.93
N LEU A 43 -2.86 -17.24 1.77
CA LEU A 43 -2.42 -15.96 2.33
C LEU A 43 -1.90 -15.01 1.23
N LEU A 44 -1.12 -15.54 0.30
CA LEU A 44 -0.57 -14.80 -0.83
C LEU A 44 -1.69 -14.22 -1.70
N GLU A 45 -2.72 -15.02 -2.00
CA GLU A 45 -3.89 -14.56 -2.76
C GLU A 45 -4.67 -13.47 -2.04
N GLN A 46 -4.87 -13.62 -0.73
CA GLN A 46 -5.52 -12.58 0.08
C GLN A 46 -4.73 -11.26 0.04
N MET A 47 -3.41 -11.32 0.17
CA MET A 47 -2.57 -10.12 0.10
C MET A 47 -2.51 -9.52 -1.30
N ALA A 48 -2.45 -10.34 -2.35
CA ALA A 48 -2.49 -9.87 -3.73
C ALA A 48 -3.82 -9.15 -4.02
N SER A 49 -4.95 -9.70 -3.55
CA SER A 49 -6.24 -9.02 -3.64
C SER A 49 -6.26 -7.71 -2.85
N LEU A 50 -5.72 -7.71 -1.63
CA LEU A 50 -5.65 -6.50 -0.81
C LEU A 50 -4.82 -5.40 -1.50
N ILE A 51 -3.65 -5.75 -2.06
CA ILE A 51 -2.79 -4.83 -2.81
C ILE A 51 -3.56 -4.23 -4.00
N ARG A 52 -4.31 -5.06 -4.72
CA ARG A 52 -5.14 -4.60 -5.83
C ARG A 52 -6.21 -3.60 -5.37
N ASP A 53 -6.96 -3.93 -4.33
CA ASP A 53 -8.03 -3.08 -3.80
C ASP A 53 -7.47 -1.76 -3.22
N ILE A 54 -6.35 -1.83 -2.49
CA ILE A 54 -5.63 -0.64 -1.98
C ILE A 54 -5.11 0.20 -3.13
N GLY A 55 -4.47 -0.42 -4.12
CA GLY A 55 -3.93 0.27 -5.29
C GLY A 55 -5.02 1.02 -6.06
N ASP A 56 -6.20 0.41 -6.22
CA ASP A 56 -7.34 1.03 -6.91
C ASP A 56 -7.97 2.18 -6.09
N SER A 57 -7.92 2.12 -4.76
CA SER A 57 -8.28 3.26 -3.88
C SER A 57 -7.23 4.38 -3.94
N LEU A 58 -5.95 4.03 -3.87
CA LEU A 58 -4.83 4.98 -3.89
C LEU A 58 -4.69 5.71 -5.23
N ASP A 59 -5.09 5.10 -6.34
CA ASP A 59 -5.13 5.76 -7.66
C ASP A 59 -5.96 7.06 -7.68
N ARG A 60 -6.89 7.22 -6.73
CA ARG A 60 -7.69 8.45 -6.57
C ARG A 60 -6.91 9.57 -5.89
N GLN A 61 -5.78 9.27 -5.26
CA GLN A 61 -4.98 10.22 -4.50
C GLN A 61 -3.91 10.85 -5.39
N PRO A 62 -3.88 12.20 -5.56
CA PRO A 62 -2.92 12.88 -6.43
C PRO A 62 -1.47 12.54 -6.08
N ARG A 63 -1.12 12.53 -4.78
CA ARG A 63 0.23 12.21 -4.31
C ARG A 63 0.70 10.81 -4.73
N PHE A 64 -0.19 9.82 -4.68
CA PHE A 64 0.14 8.46 -5.11
C PHE A 64 0.40 8.43 -6.61
N LYS A 65 -0.46 9.08 -7.39
CA LYS A 65 -0.29 9.21 -8.84
C LYS A 65 1.01 9.94 -9.18
N ASP A 66 1.34 11.04 -8.50
CA ASP A 66 2.59 11.79 -8.71
C ASP A 66 3.82 10.92 -8.43
N MET A 67 3.73 10.03 -7.44
CA MET A 67 4.82 9.10 -7.12
C MET A 67 4.98 8.01 -8.18
N VAL A 68 3.88 7.43 -8.67
CA VAL A 68 3.86 6.48 -9.79
C VAL A 68 4.40 7.14 -11.06
N ASP A 69 3.89 8.33 -11.42
CA ASP A 69 4.24 9.06 -12.64
C ASP A 69 5.69 9.55 -12.59
N GLY A 70 6.10 10.07 -11.43
CA GLY A 70 7.47 10.49 -11.18
C GLY A 70 8.46 9.35 -11.30
N PHE A 71 8.17 8.19 -10.71
CA PHE A 71 9.03 7.01 -10.83
C PHE A 71 9.06 6.49 -12.27
N ALA A 72 7.90 6.28 -12.90
CA ALA A 72 7.76 5.77 -14.26
C ALA A 72 8.52 6.62 -15.31
N ARG A 73 8.62 7.93 -15.10
CA ARG A 73 9.31 8.85 -16.03
C ARG A 73 10.84 8.70 -16.04
N VAL A 74 11.44 8.33 -14.91
CA VAL A 74 12.90 8.30 -14.73
C VAL A 74 13.39 6.94 -14.24
N VAL A 75 12.71 5.85 -14.64
CA VAL A 75 12.99 4.49 -14.13
C VAL A 75 14.46 4.12 -14.32
N ASN A 76 15.13 3.92 -13.20
CA ASN A 76 16.45 3.34 -13.06
C ASN A 76 16.64 2.92 -11.60
N ARG A 77 17.77 2.27 -11.28
CA ARG A 77 18.05 1.80 -9.93
C ARG A 77 18.09 2.94 -8.89
N GLN A 78 18.64 4.09 -9.26
CA GLN A 78 18.75 5.23 -8.36
C GLN A 78 17.39 5.87 -8.08
N SER A 79 16.52 6.00 -9.08
CA SER A 79 15.17 6.52 -8.88
C SER A 79 14.31 5.55 -8.07
N PHE A 80 14.52 4.24 -8.19
CA PHE A 80 13.91 3.25 -7.31
C PHE A 80 14.37 3.42 -5.86
N GLN A 81 15.67 3.60 -5.61
CA GLN A 81 16.19 3.87 -4.26
C GLN A 81 15.58 5.14 -3.67
N GLN A 82 15.53 6.22 -4.44
CA GLN A 82 14.88 7.47 -4.01
C GLN A 82 13.39 7.31 -3.71
N LEU A 83 12.69 6.48 -4.50
CA LEU A 83 11.29 6.13 -4.23
C LEU A 83 11.17 5.41 -2.88
N ALA A 84 11.99 4.38 -2.65
CA ALA A 84 11.99 3.63 -1.40
C ALA A 84 12.32 4.52 -0.20
N ASP A 85 13.35 5.37 -0.31
CA ASP A 85 13.73 6.32 0.75
C ASP A 85 12.59 7.28 1.07
N LYS A 86 11.86 7.77 0.07
CA LYS A 86 10.66 8.61 0.26
C LYS A 86 9.53 7.86 0.97
N VAL A 87 9.27 6.61 0.59
CA VAL A 87 8.22 5.80 1.22
C VAL A 87 8.55 5.51 2.68
N PHE A 88 9.81 5.19 2.99
CA PHE A 88 10.24 4.74 4.32
C PHE A 88 10.93 5.82 5.15
N VAL A 89 10.82 7.10 4.79
CA VAL A 89 11.50 8.21 5.49
C VAL A 89 11.19 8.23 7.00
N ASP A 90 9.94 8.03 7.40
CA ASP A 90 9.53 7.97 8.82
C ASP A 90 9.58 6.54 9.41
N GLY A 91 10.30 5.63 8.76
CA GLY A 91 10.41 4.23 9.18
C GLY A 91 9.50 3.26 8.43
N ILE A 92 9.70 1.98 8.73
CA ILE A 92 9.05 0.84 8.06
C ILE A 92 7.75 0.46 8.79
N THR A 93 6.65 0.39 8.02
CA THR A 93 5.35 -0.12 8.44
C THR A 93 4.80 -1.09 7.39
N TRP A 94 3.89 -1.99 7.78
CA TRP A 94 3.24 -2.88 6.82
C TRP A 94 2.51 -2.11 5.72
N GLY A 95 1.84 -1.02 6.09
CA GLY A 95 1.20 -0.11 5.12
C GLY A 95 2.19 0.43 4.09
N LYS A 96 3.34 0.96 4.52
CA LYS A 96 4.37 1.47 3.61
C LYS A 96 4.98 0.39 2.70
N ILE A 97 5.13 -0.84 3.19
CA ILE A 97 5.57 -1.99 2.36
C ILE A 97 4.53 -2.25 1.26
N PHE A 98 3.24 -2.31 1.60
CA PHE A 98 2.17 -2.49 0.62
C PHE A 98 2.12 -1.33 -0.37
N THR A 99 2.28 -0.08 0.09
CA THR A 99 2.38 1.08 -0.81
C THR A 99 3.52 0.91 -1.81
N LEU A 100 4.72 0.53 -1.37
CA LEU A 100 5.84 0.35 -2.29
C LEU A 100 5.48 -0.66 -3.40
N ILE A 101 4.87 -1.79 -3.03
CA ILE A 101 4.42 -2.79 -3.99
C ILE A 101 3.37 -2.21 -4.95
N CYS A 102 2.38 -1.46 -4.44
CA CYS A 102 1.38 -0.79 -5.27
C CYS A 102 2.01 0.18 -6.28
N VAL A 103 2.98 0.99 -5.85
CA VAL A 103 3.64 1.99 -6.71
C VAL A 103 4.45 1.29 -7.78
N VAL A 104 5.24 0.29 -7.39
CA VAL A 104 6.00 -0.54 -8.34
C VAL A 104 5.06 -1.16 -9.35
N GLY A 105 4.02 -1.86 -8.89
CA GLY A 105 3.02 -2.52 -9.74
C GLY A 105 2.37 -1.55 -10.72
N LYS A 106 1.80 -0.43 -10.24
CA LYS A 106 1.14 0.57 -11.11
C LYS A 106 2.12 1.25 -12.06
N SER A 107 3.40 1.38 -11.69
CA SER A 107 4.43 1.94 -12.57
C SER A 107 4.77 1.00 -13.73
N ILE A 108 4.62 -0.32 -13.56
CA ILE A 108 4.84 -1.30 -14.64
C ILE A 108 3.95 -0.99 -15.86
N ALA A 109 2.72 -0.54 -15.62
CA ALA A 109 1.79 -0.15 -16.67
C ALA A 109 2.24 1.04 -17.53
N LYS A 110 3.24 1.80 -17.05
CA LYS A 110 3.64 3.10 -17.62
C LYS A 110 5.06 3.09 -18.18
N ILE A 111 5.77 1.97 -18.08
CA ILE A 111 7.17 1.83 -18.47
C ILE A 111 7.31 0.88 -19.65
N ILE A 112 8.44 0.96 -20.34
CA ILE A 112 8.74 0.06 -21.47
C ILE A 112 9.02 -1.34 -20.92
N ALA A 113 8.56 -2.38 -21.64
CA ALA A 113 8.68 -3.78 -21.27
C ALA A 113 10.09 -4.21 -20.83
N ASP A 114 11.13 -3.69 -21.46
CA ASP A 114 12.53 -4.02 -21.16
C ASP A 114 13.00 -3.53 -19.76
N LEU A 115 12.30 -2.56 -19.16
CA LEU A 115 12.62 -2.04 -17.82
C LEU A 115 11.94 -2.83 -16.70
N VAL A 116 10.92 -3.64 -17.01
CA VAL A 116 10.11 -4.36 -16.04
C VAL A 116 10.96 -5.33 -15.21
N SER A 117 11.82 -6.11 -15.87
CA SER A 117 12.73 -7.05 -15.20
C SER A 117 13.70 -6.34 -14.24
N GLY A 118 14.22 -5.17 -14.64
CA GLY A 118 15.07 -4.33 -13.81
C GLY A 118 14.35 -3.83 -12.55
N VAL A 119 13.14 -3.28 -12.71
CA VAL A 119 12.32 -2.80 -11.58
C VAL A 119 11.99 -3.93 -10.61
N VAL A 120 11.62 -5.11 -11.12
CA VAL A 120 11.39 -6.30 -10.27
C VAL A 120 12.66 -6.68 -9.52
N SER A 121 13.81 -6.78 -10.21
CA SER A 121 15.08 -7.10 -9.57
C SER A 121 15.44 -6.13 -8.44
N TRP A 122 15.36 -4.81 -8.68
CA TRP A 122 15.69 -3.82 -7.66
C TRP A 122 14.72 -3.86 -6.48
N THR A 123 13.45 -4.16 -6.75
CA THR A 123 12.44 -4.36 -5.70
C THR A 123 12.79 -5.56 -4.83
N LEU A 124 13.10 -6.71 -5.44
CA LEU A 124 13.48 -7.94 -4.72
C LEU A 124 14.79 -7.76 -3.93
N ASP A 125 15.77 -7.08 -4.50
CA ASP A 125 17.02 -6.73 -3.80
C ASP A 125 16.71 -5.87 -2.56
N TYR A 126 15.83 -4.87 -2.66
CA TYR A 126 15.44 -4.05 -1.53
C TYR A 126 14.67 -4.84 -0.45
N PHE A 127 13.79 -5.75 -0.87
CA PHE A 127 13.13 -6.65 0.06
C PHE A 127 14.13 -7.50 0.83
N ARG A 128 15.12 -8.08 0.13
CA ARG A 128 16.17 -8.90 0.74
C ARG A 128 17.04 -8.09 1.70
N ASP A 129 17.53 -6.95 1.24
CA ASP A 129 18.62 -6.23 1.88
C ASP A 129 18.13 -5.27 2.98
N SER A 130 16.90 -4.74 2.85
CA SER A 130 16.37 -3.70 3.76
C SER A 130 15.12 -4.13 4.54
N LEU A 131 14.19 -4.89 3.94
CA LEU A 131 12.89 -5.18 4.56
C LEU A 131 12.84 -6.53 5.27
N LEU A 132 13.63 -7.51 4.84
CA LEU A 132 13.50 -8.90 5.28
C LEU A 132 13.70 -9.06 6.80
N ASN A 133 14.72 -8.40 7.35
CA ASN A 133 14.96 -8.45 8.79
C ASN A 133 13.80 -7.85 9.58
N TRP A 134 13.25 -6.72 9.12
CA TRP A 134 12.09 -6.08 9.75
C TRP A 134 10.85 -6.98 9.69
N ILE A 135 10.57 -7.58 8.52
CA ILE A 135 9.46 -8.51 8.29
C ILE A 135 9.55 -9.69 9.27
N CYS A 136 10.72 -10.33 9.36
CA CYS A 136 10.92 -11.45 10.27
C CYS A 136 10.74 -11.03 11.75
N ASN A 137 11.27 -9.87 12.13
CA ASN A 137 11.14 -9.34 13.50
C ASN A 137 9.70 -8.95 13.88
N ARG A 138 8.80 -8.80 12.89
CA ARG A 138 7.36 -8.57 13.10
C ARG A 138 6.54 -9.87 13.06
N GLY A 139 7.18 -11.03 13.04
CA GLY A 139 6.53 -12.34 12.99
C GLY A 139 6.17 -12.81 11.57
N GLY A 140 6.79 -12.21 10.55
CA GLY A 140 6.58 -12.57 9.15
C GLY A 140 5.28 -12.03 8.57
N TRP A 141 5.00 -12.42 7.33
CA TRP A 141 3.87 -11.90 6.56
C TRP A 141 2.50 -12.19 7.18
N ILE A 142 2.35 -13.28 7.92
CA ILE A 142 1.08 -13.63 8.57
C ILE A 142 0.56 -12.52 9.52
N ASN A 143 1.47 -11.77 10.14
CA ASN A 143 1.12 -10.66 11.05
C ASN A 143 0.81 -9.34 10.33
N SER A 144 0.97 -9.27 9.02
CA SER A 144 0.67 -8.04 8.27
C SER A 144 -0.84 -7.75 8.23
N ILE A 145 -1.69 -8.77 8.11
CA ILE A 145 -3.15 -8.60 7.97
C ILE A 145 -3.74 -7.89 9.19
N SER A 146 -3.37 -8.32 10.39
CA SER A 146 -3.87 -7.70 11.63
C SER A 146 -3.43 -6.24 11.75
N SER A 147 -2.21 -5.91 11.32
CA SER A 147 -1.73 -4.53 11.28
C SER A 147 -2.46 -3.68 10.25
N LEU A 148 -2.89 -4.28 9.13
CA LEU A 148 -3.55 -3.56 8.04
C LEU A 148 -5.04 -3.35 8.28
N ALA A 149 -5.68 -4.18 9.10
CA ALA A 149 -7.09 -4.04 9.46
C ALA A 149 -7.45 -2.66 10.03
N HIS A 150 -6.49 -1.99 10.69
CA HIS A 150 -6.66 -0.65 11.25
C HIS A 150 -5.93 0.44 10.46
N TYR A 151 -5.23 0.08 9.38
CA TYR A 151 -4.40 1.01 8.63
C TYR A 151 -5.22 1.70 7.53
N SER A 152 -5.24 3.03 7.54
CA SER A 152 -5.97 3.82 6.54
C SER A 152 -5.00 4.37 5.48
N PHE A 153 -4.89 3.66 4.37
CA PHE A 153 -4.05 4.05 3.24
C PHE A 153 -4.41 5.43 2.68
N GLU A 154 -5.70 5.77 2.60
CA GLU A 154 -6.15 7.07 2.08
C GLU A 154 -5.69 8.25 2.94
N ARG A 155 -5.52 8.08 4.27
CA ARG A 155 -5.06 9.16 5.15
C ARG A 155 -3.57 9.46 4.98
N ASP A 156 -2.77 8.41 4.76
CA ASP A 156 -1.33 8.56 4.60
C ASP A 156 -0.94 9.17 3.25
N PHE A 157 -1.74 8.93 2.20
CA PHE A 157 -1.49 9.49 0.85
C PHE A 157 -2.36 10.71 0.49
N GLY A 158 -3.54 10.84 1.09
CA GLY A 158 -4.53 11.87 0.76
C GLY A 158 -4.32 13.22 1.43
N SER A 159 -3.22 13.42 2.16
CA SER A 159 -2.98 14.73 2.78
C SER A 159 -2.42 15.74 1.76
N SER A 160 -3.35 16.48 1.16
CA SER A 160 -3.18 17.85 0.70
C SER A 160 -4.47 18.60 1.02
N SER A 161 -4.37 19.66 1.84
CA SER A 161 -5.43 20.55 2.35
C SER A 161 -6.36 20.02 3.47
N SER A 162 -5.91 20.10 4.72
CA SER A 162 -6.36 21.19 5.60
C SER A 162 -5.57 21.18 6.91
N LEU A 163 -5.04 22.34 7.29
CA LEU A 163 -4.75 22.65 8.68
C LEU A 163 -6.09 22.70 9.43
N ILE A 164 -6.62 21.53 9.76
CA ILE A 164 -7.48 21.39 10.92
C ILE A 164 -6.80 20.34 11.77
N SER A 165 -5.89 20.84 12.60
CA SER A 165 -5.62 20.24 13.89
C SER A 165 -6.96 19.92 14.53
N LEU A 166 -7.38 18.65 14.45
CA LEU A 166 -8.18 18.08 15.51
C LEU A 166 -7.21 17.25 16.34
N SER A 167 -6.47 17.99 17.17
CA SER A 167 -6.08 17.53 18.48
C SER A 167 -7.19 16.65 19.07
N SER A 168 -6.80 15.53 19.65
CA SER A 168 -7.39 14.94 20.86
C SER A 168 -8.67 15.64 21.33
N GLY A 169 -9.82 14.97 21.22
CA GLY A 169 -11.06 15.56 21.71
C GLY A 169 -12.29 14.77 21.30
N VAL A 170 -12.70 13.87 22.20
CA VAL A 170 -14.09 13.41 22.30
C VAL A 170 -15.03 14.60 22.15
N LEU A 171 -15.92 14.58 21.16
CA LEU A 171 -17.15 15.36 21.17
C LEU A 171 -18.30 14.50 20.69
N PHE A 172 -18.84 13.70 21.61
CA PHE A 172 -20.27 13.38 21.61
C PHE A 172 -21.03 14.68 21.88
N ILE A 173 -21.33 15.46 20.84
CA ILE A 173 -22.37 16.50 20.90
C ILE A 173 -23.45 16.12 19.90
N SER A 174 -24.26 15.13 20.27
CA SER A 174 -25.58 14.90 19.65
C SER A 174 -26.72 14.91 20.69
N GLY A 175 -26.41 14.97 21.99
CA GLY A 175 -27.44 14.91 23.05
C GLY A 175 -28.05 16.25 23.49
N VAL A 176 -27.39 17.39 23.27
CA VAL A 176 -27.82 18.67 23.89
C VAL A 176 -28.87 19.42 23.07
N LEU A 177 -28.95 19.20 21.76
CA LEU A 177 -29.91 19.90 20.91
C LEU A 177 -31.34 19.32 20.95
N LEU A 178 -31.51 18.04 21.29
CA LEU A 178 -32.85 17.48 21.48
C LEU A 178 -33.50 17.86 22.82
N GLY A 179 -32.72 18.02 23.88
CA GLY A 179 -33.24 18.43 25.20
C GLY A 179 -33.80 19.86 25.22
N GLY A 180 -33.11 20.80 24.55
CA GLY A 180 -33.55 22.20 24.48
C GLY A 180 -34.83 22.42 23.65
N PHE A 181 -35.05 21.59 22.62
CA PHE A 181 -36.22 21.69 21.76
C PHE A 181 -37.53 21.29 22.47
N ILE A 182 -37.46 20.30 23.36
CA ILE A 182 -38.61 19.83 24.14
C ILE A 182 -39.03 20.89 25.18
N VAL A 183 -38.06 21.51 25.85
CA VAL A 183 -38.31 22.57 26.84
C VAL A 183 -38.88 23.84 26.18
N TRP A 184 -38.38 24.21 24.98
CA TRP A 184 -38.89 25.38 24.23
C TRP A 184 -40.34 25.19 23.74
N ARG A 185 -40.72 23.97 23.33
CA ARG A 185 -42.09 23.65 22.90
C ARG A 185 -43.11 23.70 24.05
N LEU A 186 -42.71 23.33 25.27
CA LEU A 186 -43.61 23.31 26.42
C LEU A 186 -43.84 24.71 27.04
N ASN A 187 -42.87 25.62 26.94
CA ASN A 187 -43.01 26.99 27.48
C ASN A 187 -43.82 27.96 26.58
N ARG A 188 -44.35 27.51 25.44
CA ARG A 188 -45.20 28.31 24.54
C ARG A 188 -46.67 27.90 24.52
N CYS A 189 -47.07 26.93 25.35
CA CYS A 189 -48.48 26.53 25.49
C CYS A 189 -49.04 26.81 26.90
N ALA A 190 -48.44 27.76 27.63
CA ALA A 190 -49.03 28.39 28.82
C ALA A 190 -49.44 29.82 28.49
#